data_AF-A0A0D1Y180-F1
#
_entry.id   AF-A0A0D1Y180-F1
#
_cell.length_a   1.000
_cell.length_b   1.000
_cell.length_c   1.000
_cell.angle_alpha   90.00
_cell.angle_beta   90.00
_cell.angle_gamma   90.00
#
_symmetry.space_group_name_H-M   'P 1'
#
loop_
_entity.id
_entity.type
_entity.pdbx_description
1 polymer ?
#
loop_
_entity_poly.entity_id
_entity_poly.type
_entity_poly.pdbx_seq_one_letter_code
_entity_poly.pdbx_strand_id
1 'polypeptide(L)' 'MYFAKLIIGQSYTVIGEQQKRFIVGEEQPIDKALFDYLKDNPQFEVREEKRTRKEKSED' A
#
# COMPACT_ATOMS: atom_id res chain seq x y z
N MET A 1 1.01 -7.29 5.62
CA MET A 1 1.70 -6.03 5.29
C MET A 1 0.93 -5.42 4.12
N TYR A 2 0.65 -4.13 4.15
CA TYR A 2 -0.08 -3.47 3.06
C TYR A 2 0.87 -2.61 2.26
N PHE A 3 0.64 -2.55 0.96
CA PHE A 3 1.42 -1.76 0.03
C PHE A 3 0.49 -0.97 -0.87
N ALA A 4 0.93 0.21 -1.28
CA ALA A 4 0.27 1.00 -2.30
C ALA A 4 1.29 1.58 -3.27
N LYS A 5 0.86 1.70 -4.52
CA LYS A 5 1.61 2.26 -5.63
C LYS A 5 0.73 3.24 -6.38
N LEU A 6 1.24 4.46 -6.60
CA LEU A 6 0.54 5.42 -7.44
C LEU A 6 0.74 5.01 -8.91
N ILE A 7 -0.36 4.83 -9.64
CA ILE A 7 -0.36 4.40 -11.05
C ILE A 7 -0.87 5.50 -12.00
N ILE A 8 -1.51 6.54 -11.48
CA ILE A 8 -2.02 7.68 -12.27
C ILE A 8 -1.44 8.99 -11.72
N GLY A 9 -0.85 9.81 -12.59
CA GLY A 9 -0.26 11.13 -12.24
C GLY A 9 1.27 11.11 -12.13
N GLN A 10 1.84 12.09 -11.41
CA GLN A 10 3.30 12.17 -11.16
C GLN A 10 3.65 11.93 -9.68
N SER A 11 2.96 12.63 -8.78
CA SER A 11 3.09 12.41 -7.34
C SER A 11 1.80 12.81 -6.64
N TYR A 12 1.50 12.15 -5.53
CA TYR A 12 0.31 12.41 -4.73
C TYR A 12 0.70 12.49 -3.26
N THR A 13 0.31 13.56 -2.58
CA THR A 13 0.56 13.75 -1.15
C THR A 13 -0.74 13.51 -0.41
N VAL A 14 -0.79 12.46 0.41
CA VAL A 14 -1.88 12.26 1.36
C VAL A 14 -1.63 13.17 2.54
N ILE A 15 -2.52 14.15 2.71
CA ILE A 15 -2.50 15.09 3.85
C ILE A 15 -3.49 14.54 4.89
N GLY A 16 -2.96 14.09 6.03
CA GLY A 16 -3.72 13.46 7.11
C GLY A 16 -2.81 13.21 8.32
N GLU A 17 -3.23 12.33 9.24
CA GLU A 17 -2.45 12.00 10.45
C GLU A 17 -1.03 11.49 10.14
N GLN A 18 -0.86 10.80 9.01
CA GLN A 18 0.44 10.47 8.46
C GLN A 18 0.60 11.14 7.10
N GLN A 19 1.44 12.17 7.05
CA GLN A 19 1.83 12.81 5.81
C GLN A 19 2.67 11.83 4.99
N LYS A 20 2.07 11.19 3.97
CA LYS A 20 2.75 10.29 3.04
C LYS A 20 2.73 10.86 1.64
N ARG A 21 3.88 10.80 0.96
CA ARG A 21 4.03 11.21 -0.43
C ARG A 21 4.29 9.97 -1.28
N PHE A 22 3.39 9.75 -2.24
CA PHE A 22 3.51 8.72 -3.24
C PHE A 22 4.09 9.30 -4.52
N ILE A 23 5.02 8.57 -5.12
CA ILE A 23 5.57 8.87 -6.44
C ILE A 23 5.04 7.82 -7.40
N VAL A 24 4.67 8.24 -8.61
CA VAL A 24 4.14 7.31 -9.61
C VAL A 24 5.16 6.22 -9.91
N GLY A 25 4.70 4.97 -9.96
CA GLY A 25 5.56 3.82 -10.23
C GLY A 25 6.22 3.20 -8.99
N GLU A 26 6.27 3.89 -7.86
CA GLU A 26 6.92 3.42 -6.63
C GLU A 26 5.93 2.73 -5.69
N GLU A 27 6.21 1.47 -5.33
CA GLU A 27 5.45 0.73 -4.32
C GLU A 27 6.00 1.03 -2.93
N GLN A 28 5.13 1.40 -1.99
CA GLN A 28 5.50 1.79 -0.63
C GLN A 28 4.65 1.07 0.42
N PRO A 29 5.22 0.71 1.58
CA PRO A 29 4.49 0.10 2.67
C PRO A 29 3.56 1.12 3.33
N ILE A 30 2.33 0.70 3.57
CA ILE A 30 1.27 1.50 4.16
C ILE A 30 0.56 0.76 5.29
N ASP A 31 -0.15 1.52 6.10
CA ASP A 31 -0.98 1.00 7.18
C ASP A 31 -2.36 0.59 6.64
N LYS A 32 -3.06 -0.25 7.40
CA LYS A 32 -4.38 -0.76 7.01
C LYS A 32 -5.40 0.36 6.76
N ALA A 33 -5.38 1.40 7.58
CA ALA A 33 -6.29 2.54 7.41
C ALA A 33 -6.10 3.25 6.06
N LEU A 34 -4.83 3.43 5.65
CA LEU A 34 -4.52 4.03 4.36
C LEU A 34 -4.82 3.08 3.20
N PHE A 35 -4.65 1.77 3.40
CA PHE A 35 -5.03 0.77 2.41
C PHE A 35 -6.54 0.79 2.15
N ASP A 36 -7.35 0.81 3.20
CA ASP A 36 -8.80 0.89 3.10
C ASP A 36 -9.27 2.21 2.47
N TYR A 37 -8.52 3.30 2.63
CA TYR A 37 -8.80 4.58 1.94
C TYR A 37 -8.39 4.58 0.45
N LEU A 38 -7.27 3.93 0.12
CA LEU A 38 -6.72 3.93 -1.24
C LEU A 38 -7.30 2.83 -2.13
N LYS A 39 -7.85 1.73 -1.58
CA LYS A 39 -8.37 0.60 -2.38
C LYS A 39 -9.51 0.98 -3.33
N ASP A 40 -10.30 1.99 -2.96
CA ASP A 40 -11.41 2.50 -3.75
C ASP A 40 -10.99 3.65 -4.70
N ASN A 41 -9.72 4.07 -4.65
CA ASN A 41 -9.18 5.12 -5.51
C ASN A 41 -8.53 4.53 -6.77
N PRO A 42 -9.05 4.81 -7.98
CA PRO A 42 -8.52 4.24 -9.23
C PRO A 42 -7.11 4.73 -9.60
N GLN A 43 -6.60 5.74 -8.89
CA GLN A 43 -5.23 6.24 -9.08
C GLN A 43 -4.16 5.38 -8.41
N PHE A 44 -4.57 4.47 -7.53
CA PHE A 44 -3.67 3.64 -6.73
C PHE A 44 -3.90 2.16 -6.99
N GLU A 45 -2.80 1.43 -7.07
CA GLU A 45 -2.78 -0.01 -7.01
C GLU A 45 -2.37 -0.41 -5.59
N VAL A 46 -3.22 -1.18 -4.91
CA VAL A 46 -2.97 -1.59 -3.52
C VAL A 46 -2.83 -3.11 -3.43
N ARG A 47 -1.89 -3.58 -2.60
CA ARG A 47 -1.62 -5.01 -2.39
C ARG A 47 -1.61 -5.34 -0.90
N GLU A 48 -2.31 -6.40 -0.52
CA GLU A 48 -2.15 -7.03 0.80
C GLU A 48 -1.19 -8.21 0.67
N GLU A 49 -0.04 -8.12 1.31
CA GLU A 49 0.83 -9.27 1.54
C GLU A 49 0.44 -9.93 2.86
N LYS A 50 -0.36 -10.99 2.78
CA LYS A 50 -0.52 -11.91 3.90
C LYS A 50 0.83 -12.58 4.10
N ARG A 51 1.49 -12.28 5.22
CA ARG A 51 2.57 -13.15 5.70
C ARG A 51 1.92 -14.48 6.02
N THR A 52 1.80 -15.35 5.03
CA THR A 52 1.63 -16.78 5.29
C THR A 52 2.82 -17.14 6.14
N ARG A 53 2.59 -17.31 7.43
CA ARG A 53 3.51 -18.03 8.31
C ARG A 53 3.72 -19.34 7.56
N LYS A 54 4.87 -19.48 6.88
CA LYS A 54 5.35 -20.78 6.45
C LYS A 54 5.66 -21.47 7.77
N GLU A 55 4.64 -22.04 8.40
CA GLU A 55 4.81 -23.17 9.30
C GLU A 55 5.43 -24.24 8.42
N LYS A 56 6.76 -24.21 8.37
CA LYS A 56 7.55 -25.35 7.95
C LYS A 56 7.43 -26.31 9.11
N SER A 57 6.35 -27.09 9.09
CA SER A 57 6.31 -28.40 9.71
C SER A 57 7.47 -29.17 9.07
N GLU A 58 8.56 -29.29 9.79
CA GLU A 58 9.62 -30.25 9.47
C GLU A 58 9.39 -31.39 10.47
N ASP A 59 8.96 -32.52 9.91
CA ASP A 59 8.77 -33.83 10.56
C ASP A 59 10.12 -34.50 10.81
#